data_AF-A0A0G4NGG4-F1
#
_entry.id   AF-A0A0G4NGG4-F1
#
_cell.length_a   1.000
_cell.length_b   1.000
_cell.length_c   1.000
_cell.angle_alpha   90.00
_cell.angle_beta   90.00
_cell.angle_gamma   90.00
#
_symmetry.space_group_name_H-M   'P 1'
#
loop_
_entity.id
_entity.type
_entity.pdbx_description
1 polymer ?
#
loop_
_entity_poly.entity_id
_entity_poly.type
_entity_poly.pdbx_seq_one_letter_code
_entity_poly.pdbx_strand_id
1 'polypeptide(L)'
;QDISALRKAYSLDSSFLSAIEEDPFENLSETQDLFVAKLNLNLNRAELEFVRRLAELVGTRAARLSACGVAAICKKKNYETCHVGADGSVFNKYPHFKERGALALREILDWPEKKNPTDEDPIEILAAEDGSGV
;
A
#
# COMPACT_ATOMS: atom_id res chain seq x y z
N GLN A 1 0.08 13.96 26.91
CA GLN A 1 0.71 12.63 26.73
C GLN A 1 2.17 12.84 26.37
N ASP A 2 3.07 11.94 26.75
CA ASP A 2 4.50 12.01 26.38
C ASP A 2 4.70 11.47 24.96
N ILE A 3 5.29 12.26 24.06
CA ILE A 3 5.51 11.93 22.65
C ILE A 3 6.96 11.54 22.33
N SER A 4 7.79 11.33 23.34
CA SER A 4 9.22 11.03 23.16
C SER A 4 9.46 9.78 22.30
N ALA A 5 8.61 8.76 22.43
CA ALA A 5 8.66 7.55 21.61
C ALA A 5 8.43 7.86 20.11
N LEU A 6 7.49 8.76 19.78
CA LEU A 6 7.18 9.16 18.41
C LEU A 6 8.32 9.94 17.74
N ARG A 7 9.13 10.67 18.52
CA ARG A 7 10.27 11.45 18.02
C ARG A 7 11.48 10.60 17.66
N LYS A 8 11.50 9.32 18.04
CA LYS A 8 12.57 8.41 17.67
C LYS A 8 12.44 8.05 16.20
N ALA A 9 13.42 8.44 15.39
CA ALA A 9 13.45 8.11 13.97
C ALA A 9 13.34 6.58 13.75
N TYR A 10 12.58 6.19 12.72
CA TYR A 10 12.34 4.79 12.36
C TYR A 10 11.72 3.92 13.46
N SER A 11 11.09 4.52 14.47
CA SER A 11 10.34 3.79 15.50
C SER A 11 9.05 3.16 14.97
N LEU A 12 8.52 3.71 13.88
CA LEU A 12 7.35 3.21 13.16
C LEU A 12 7.82 2.68 11.80
N ASP A 13 7.62 1.38 11.58
CA ASP A 13 7.90 0.72 10.30
C ASP A 13 6.63 0.57 9.46
N SER A 14 6.75 -0.04 8.28
CA SER A 14 5.61 -0.24 7.39
C SER A 14 4.52 -1.14 7.96
N SER A 15 4.84 -2.01 8.92
CA SER A 15 3.83 -2.87 9.57
C SER A 15 2.90 -2.07 10.47
N PHE A 16 3.37 -0.95 11.03
CA PHE A 16 2.53 -0.04 11.81
C PHE A 16 1.43 0.57 10.94
N LEU A 17 1.76 1.01 9.72
CA LEU A 17 0.78 1.57 8.78
C LEU A 17 -0.15 0.48 8.24
N SER A 18 0.39 -0.71 7.95
CA SER A 18 -0.40 -1.88 7.54
C SER A 18 -1.49 -2.19 8.55
N ALA A 19 -1.13 -2.31 9.84
CA ALA A 19 -2.07 -2.63 10.90
C ALA A 19 -3.18 -1.57 11.06
N ILE A 20 -2.85 -0.28 10.86
CA ILE A 20 -3.86 0.80 10.88
C ILE A 20 -4.87 0.63 9.74
N GLU A 21 -4.42 0.28 8.54
CA GLU A 21 -5.29 0.08 7.39
C GLU A 21 -6.11 -1.22 7.47
N GLU A 22 -5.59 -2.23 8.18
CA GLU A 22 -6.26 -3.52 8.40
C GLU A 22 -7.32 -3.49 9.51
N ASP A 23 -7.32 -2.46 10.37
CA ASP A 23 -8.31 -2.30 11.45
C ASP A 23 -9.74 -2.37 10.86
N PRO A 24 -10.53 -3.39 11.21
CA PRO A 24 -11.85 -3.63 10.64
C PRO A 24 -12.96 -2.86 11.35
N PHE A 25 -12.66 -2.19 12.47
CA PHE A 25 -13.68 -1.60 13.32
C PHE A 25 -13.90 -0.11 13.01
N GLU A 26 -15.16 0.30 12.94
CA GLU A 26 -15.54 1.71 12.68
C GLU A 26 -15.01 2.66 13.76
N ASN A 27 -14.88 2.19 14.99
CA ASN A 27 -14.33 2.96 16.11
C ASN A 27 -12.79 2.94 16.18
N LEU A 28 -12.11 2.25 15.25
CA LEU A 28 -10.66 2.14 15.16
C LEU A 28 -9.99 1.64 16.46
N SER A 29 -10.60 0.64 17.09
CA SER A 29 -10.13 0.12 18.38
C SER A 29 -8.77 -0.57 18.29
N GLU A 30 -8.47 -1.29 17.20
CA GLU A 30 -7.15 -1.93 17.05
C GLU A 30 -6.05 -0.88 16.83
N THR A 31 -6.36 0.17 16.08
CA THR A 31 -5.51 1.34 15.92
C THR A 31 -5.25 2.00 17.28
N GLN A 32 -6.29 2.16 18.10
CA GLN A 32 -6.15 2.70 19.46
C GLN A 32 -5.21 1.84 20.32
N ASP A 33 -5.38 0.53 20.33
CA ASP A 33 -4.54 -0.40 21.08
C ASP A 33 -3.09 -0.39 20.57
N LEU A 34 -2.89 -0.29 19.26
CA LEU A 34 -1.57 -0.20 18.63
C LEU A 34 -0.81 1.06 19.09
N PHE A 35 -1.47 2.21 19.12
CA PHE A 35 -0.85 3.46 19.60
C PHE A 35 -0.52 3.42 21.09
N VAL A 36 -1.38 2.80 21.92
CA VAL A 36 -1.09 2.62 23.35
C VAL A 36 0.10 1.68 23.53
N ALA A 37 0.10 0.54 22.85
CA ALA A 37 1.14 -0.48 23.01
C ALA A 37 2.52 0.00 22.52
N LYS A 38 2.59 0.72 21.39
CA LYS A 38 3.87 1.14 20.79
C LYS A 38 4.36 2.50 21.26
N LEU A 39 3.44 3.44 21.50
CA LEU A 39 3.78 4.84 21.74
C LEU A 39 3.31 5.35 23.10
N ASN A 40 2.53 4.57 23.85
CA ASN A 40 1.87 5.00 25.10
C ASN A 40 1.01 6.25 24.90
N LEU A 41 0.33 6.34 23.75
CA LEU A 41 -0.56 7.44 23.37
C LEU A 41 -2.00 6.93 23.31
N ASN A 42 -2.90 7.61 24.02
CA ASN A 42 -4.36 7.42 23.91
C ASN A 42 -4.92 8.51 22.99
N LEU A 43 -5.45 8.12 21.83
CA LEU A 43 -5.90 9.06 20.82
C LEU A 43 -7.37 9.35 21.07
N ASN A 44 -7.82 10.53 20.65
CA ASN A 44 -9.24 10.78 20.50
C ASN A 44 -9.74 10.30 19.13
N ARG A 45 -11.06 10.27 18.94
CA ARG A 45 -11.67 9.79 17.69
C ARG A 45 -11.16 10.52 16.44
N ALA A 46 -11.03 11.84 16.49
CA ALA A 46 -10.56 12.62 15.34
C ALA A 46 -9.09 12.32 15.01
N GLU A 47 -8.26 12.05 16.02
CA GLU A 47 -6.87 11.63 15.83
C GLU A 47 -6.79 10.23 15.21
N LEU A 48 -7.64 9.28 15.66
CA LEU A 48 -7.74 7.94 15.07
C LEU A 48 -8.14 8.01 13.59
N GLU A 49 -9.19 8.74 13.27
CA GLU A 49 -9.65 8.96 11.89
C GLU A 49 -8.55 9.62 11.03
N PHE A 50 -7.83 10.59 11.60
CA PHE A 50 -6.70 11.24 10.95
C PHE A 50 -5.56 10.27 10.63
N VAL A 51 -5.11 9.45 11.59
CA VAL A 51 -4.00 8.53 11.36
C VAL A 51 -4.38 7.42 10.39
N ARG A 52 -5.63 6.95 10.42
CA ARG A 52 -6.19 6.03 9.42
C ARG A 52 -6.09 6.63 8.03
N ARG A 53 -6.58 7.85 7.86
CA ARG A 53 -6.52 8.54 6.57
C ARG A 53 -5.09 8.78 6.10
N LEU A 54 -4.19 9.11 7.02
CA LEU A 54 -2.79 9.32 6.71
C LEU A 54 -2.11 8.03 6.22
N ALA A 55 -2.36 6.90 6.87
CA ALA A 55 -1.82 5.61 6.45
C ALA A 55 -2.26 5.26 5.02
N GLU A 56 -3.56 5.37 4.73
CA GLU A 56 -4.13 5.15 3.39
C GLU A 56 -3.50 6.03 2.31
N LEU A 57 -3.25 7.31 2.62
CA LEU A 57 -2.61 8.24 1.68
C LEU A 57 -1.15 7.86 1.41
N VAL A 58 -0.41 7.45 2.45
CA VAL A 58 0.98 7.00 2.32
C VAL A 58 1.05 5.72 1.49
N GLY A 59 0.20 4.73 1.79
CA GLY A 59 0.12 3.46 1.05
C GLY A 59 -0.28 3.66 -0.41
N THR A 60 -1.33 4.44 -0.66
CA THR A 60 -1.77 4.82 -2.02
C THR A 60 -0.67 5.52 -2.80
N ARG A 61 0.00 6.52 -2.20
CA ARG A 61 1.09 7.24 -2.86
C ARG A 61 2.24 6.29 -3.23
N ALA A 62 2.62 5.38 -2.33
CA ALA A 62 3.70 4.43 -2.58
C ALA A 62 3.38 3.50 -3.76
N ALA A 63 2.17 2.94 -3.80
CA ALA A 63 1.73 2.08 -4.90
C ALA A 63 1.74 2.82 -6.26
N ARG A 64 1.22 4.05 -6.29
CA ARG A 64 1.17 4.87 -7.50
C ARG A 64 2.55 5.24 -8.03
N LEU A 65 3.46 5.65 -7.15
CA LEU A 65 4.84 5.95 -7.54
C LEU A 65 5.59 4.70 -8.04
N SER A 66 5.34 3.54 -7.42
CA SER A 66 5.91 2.27 -7.88
C SER A 66 5.43 1.89 -9.29
N ALA A 67 4.13 2.08 -9.57
CA ALA A 67 3.53 1.80 -10.88
C ALA A 67 4.15 2.62 -12.02
N CYS A 68 4.64 3.84 -11.74
CA CYS A 68 5.34 4.67 -12.74
C CYS A 68 6.57 3.97 -13.33
N GLY A 69 7.33 3.22 -12.53
CA GLY A 69 8.50 2.48 -13.02
C GLY A 69 8.12 1.37 -13.99
N VAL A 70 7.09 0.61 -13.64
CA VAL A 70 6.52 -0.45 -14.50
C VAL A 70 6.02 0.16 -15.81
N ALA A 71 5.15 1.18 -15.73
CA ALA A 71 4.60 1.84 -16.91
C ALA A 71 5.70 2.43 -17.81
N ALA A 72 6.74 3.03 -17.23
CA ALA A 72 7.86 3.58 -17.99
C ALA A 72 8.62 2.50 -18.78
N ILE A 73 8.87 1.34 -18.18
CA ILE A 73 9.51 0.21 -18.86
C ILE A 73 8.63 -0.30 -19.99
N CYS A 74 7.34 -0.51 -19.75
CA CYS A 74 6.41 -1.02 -20.75
C CYS A 74 6.27 -0.06 -21.93
N LYS A 75 6.15 1.25 -21.67
CA LYS A 75 6.19 2.29 -22.74
C LYS A 75 7.51 2.27 -23.50
N LYS A 76 8.65 2.20 -22.79
CA LYS A 76 9.99 2.20 -23.42
C LYS A 76 10.24 0.96 -24.30
N LYS A 77 9.67 -0.19 -23.93
CA LYS A 77 9.84 -1.45 -24.63
C LYS A 77 8.70 -1.76 -25.62
N ASN A 78 7.70 -0.89 -25.70
CA ASN A 78 6.47 -1.10 -26.47
C ASN A 78 5.76 -2.41 -26.10
N TYR A 79 5.65 -2.68 -24.79
CA TYR A 79 4.84 -3.79 -24.27
C TYR A 79 3.40 -3.32 -24.10
N GLU A 80 2.50 -3.88 -24.92
CA GLU A 80 1.07 -3.65 -24.84
C GLU A 80 0.41 -4.60 -23.82
N THR A 81 0.93 -5.82 -23.71
CA THR A 81 0.52 -6.80 -22.72
C THR A 81 1.73 -7.50 -22.11
N CYS A 82 1.74 -7.67 -20.78
CA CYS A 82 2.77 -8.47 -20.09
C CYS A 82 2.41 -8.73 -18.62
N HIS A 83 2.98 -9.81 -18.07
CA HIS A 83 3.02 -10.01 -16.62
C HIS A 83 4.33 -9.48 -16.05
N VAL A 84 4.22 -8.74 -14.95
CA VAL A 84 5.35 -8.18 -14.20
C VAL A 84 5.48 -8.94 -12.90
N GLY A 85 6.52 -9.75 -12.77
CA GLY A 85 6.83 -10.40 -11.50
C GLY A 85 7.29 -9.37 -10.48
N ALA A 86 6.60 -9.27 -9.36
CA ALA A 86 6.96 -8.46 -8.21
C ALA A 86 7.13 -9.34 -6.96
N ASP A 87 8.19 -9.09 -6.22
CA ASP A 87 8.43 -9.66 -4.91
C ASP A 87 8.81 -8.56 -3.91
N GLY A 88 8.63 -8.85 -2.63
CA GLY A 88 8.89 -7.94 -1.53
C GLY A 88 7.71 -7.85 -0.56
N SER A 89 8.03 -7.55 0.70
CA SER A 89 7.05 -7.51 1.79
C SER A 89 5.91 -6.53 1.55
N VAL A 90 6.18 -5.36 0.93
CA VAL A 90 5.15 -4.37 0.63
C VAL A 90 4.14 -4.92 -0.38
N PHE A 91 4.62 -5.47 -1.50
CA PHE A 91 3.73 -6.01 -2.52
C PHE A 91 2.92 -7.22 -2.01
N ASN A 92 3.54 -8.07 -1.19
CA ASN A 92 2.92 -9.30 -0.73
C ASN A 92 2.02 -9.14 0.50
N LYS A 93 2.29 -8.17 1.37
CA LYS A 93 1.66 -8.06 2.70
C LYS A 93 0.97 -6.73 2.97
N TYR A 94 1.31 -5.65 2.27
CA TYR A 94 0.72 -4.35 2.56
C TYR A 94 -0.73 -4.29 2.03
N PRO A 95 -1.71 -3.87 2.83
CA PRO A 95 -3.12 -3.89 2.47
C PRO A 95 -3.38 -3.01 1.24
N HIS A 96 -4.17 -3.56 0.32
CA HIS A 96 -4.62 -2.90 -0.90
C HIS A 96 -3.51 -2.47 -1.88
N PHE A 97 -2.26 -2.87 -1.67
CA PHE A 97 -1.13 -2.37 -2.46
C PHE A 97 -1.22 -2.81 -3.92
N LYS A 98 -1.65 -4.06 -4.17
CA LYS A 98 -1.79 -4.62 -5.52
C LYS A 98 -2.90 -3.91 -6.29
N GLU A 99 -4.05 -3.71 -5.66
CA GLU A 99 -5.22 -3.04 -6.21
C GLU A 99 -4.92 -1.57 -6.54
N ARG A 100 -4.25 -0.87 -5.62
CA ARG A 100 -3.79 0.52 -5.83
C ARG A 100 -2.77 0.62 -6.96
N GLY A 101 -1.87 -0.36 -7.08
CA GLY A 101 -0.90 -0.45 -8.18
C GLY A 101 -1.56 -0.68 -9.53
N ALA A 102 -2.52 -1.62 -9.61
CA ALA A 102 -3.29 -1.90 -10.82
C ALA A 102 -4.11 -0.69 -11.27
N LEU A 103 -4.79 -0.01 -10.33
CA LEU A 103 -5.51 1.23 -10.62
C LEU A 103 -4.56 2.31 -11.16
N ALA A 104 -3.40 2.50 -10.54
CA ALA A 104 -2.41 3.46 -11.00
C ALA A 104 -1.92 3.17 -12.43
N LEU A 105 -1.69 1.90 -12.76
CA LEU A 105 -1.31 1.49 -14.12
C LEU A 105 -2.37 1.84 -15.16
N ARG A 106 -3.65 1.54 -14.87
CA ARG A 106 -4.77 1.91 -15.74
C ARG A 106 -4.79 3.40 -16.05
N GLU A 107 -4.63 4.23 -15.01
CA GLU A 107 -4.62 5.68 -15.17
C GLU A 107 -3.39 6.19 -15.96
N ILE A 108 -2.20 5.61 -15.75
CA ILE A 108 -0.96 6.05 -16.44
C ILE A 108 -0.95 5.63 -17.92
N LEU A 109 -1.59 4.51 -18.24
CA LEU A 109 -1.63 3.89 -19.57
C LEU A 109 -2.95 4.14 -20.31
N ASP A 110 -3.86 4.90 -19.70
CA ASP A 110 -5.14 5.36 -20.27
C ASP A 110 -6.02 4.21 -20.78
N TRP A 111 -6.20 3.20 -19.95
CA TRP A 111 -7.06 2.06 -20.26
C TRP A 111 -8.52 2.32 -19.88
N PRO A 112 -9.48 1.77 -20.65
CA PRO A 112 -10.87 1.84 -20.27
C PRO A 112 -11.12 1.12 -18.93
N GLU A 113 -12.14 1.57 -18.21
CA GLU A 113 -12.61 0.84 -17.02
C GLU A 113 -12.96 -0.61 -17.39
N LYS A 114 -12.64 -1.53 -16.47
CA LYS A 114 -12.99 -2.94 -16.63
C LYS A 114 -14.51 -3.08 -16.66
N LYS A 115 -15.00 -3.90 -17.59
CA LYS A 115 -16.44 -4.24 -17.66
C LYS A 115 -16.83 -5.13 -16.49
N ASN A 116 -15.96 -6.07 -16.12
CA ASN A 116 -16.10 -6.88 -14.91
C ASN A 116 -14.90 -6.67 -13.99
N PRO A 117 -15.09 -6.61 -12.66
CA PRO A 117 -14.00 -6.48 -11.70
C PRO A 117 -12.94 -7.59 -11.78
N THR A 118 -13.30 -8.76 -12.32
CA THR A 118 -12.45 -9.94 -12.47
C THR A 118 -11.70 -10.00 -13.80
N ASP A 119 -11.97 -9.08 -14.74
CA ASP A 119 -11.23 -9.04 -16.00
C ASP A 119 -9.75 -8.72 -15.72
N GLU A 120 -8.83 -9.25 -16.50
CA GLU A 120 -7.39 -8.96 -16.37
C GLU A 120 -7.06 -7.56 -16.94
N ASP A 121 -6.09 -6.88 -16.33
CA ASP A 121 -5.52 -5.68 -16.97
C ASP A 121 -4.51 -6.09 -18.07
N PRO A 122 -4.29 -5.30 -19.13
CA PRO A 122 -3.28 -5.61 -20.14
C PRO A 122 -1.89 -5.86 -19.55
N ILE A 123 -1.55 -5.14 -18.47
CA ILE A 123 -0.32 -5.38 -17.69
C ILE A 123 -0.68 -5.64 -16.25
N GLU A 124 -0.31 -6.83 -15.78
CA GLU A 124 -0.58 -7.27 -14.41
C GLU A 124 0.70 -7.41 -13.62
N ILE A 125 0.70 -6.87 -12.41
CA ILE A 125 1.76 -7.11 -11.44
C ILE A 125 1.37 -8.32 -10.62
N LEU A 126 2.12 -9.40 -10.75
CA LEU A 126 1.87 -10.69 -10.11
C LEU A 126 2.99 -11.02 -9.13
N ALA A 127 2.71 -11.88 -8.15
CA ALA A 127 3.75 -12.37 -7.25
C ALA A 127 4.79 -13.15 -8.07
N ALA A 128 6.06 -12.79 -7.94
CA ALA A 128 7.15 -13.52 -8.56
C ALA A 128 7.49 -14.78 -7.74
N GLU A 129 8.03 -15.79 -8.42
CA GLU A 129 8.77 -16.86 -7.76
C GLU A 129 10.10 -16.33 -7.21
N ASP A 130 10.74 -17.10 -6.32
CA ASP A 130 12.01 -16.70 -5.70
C ASP A 130 13.10 -16.52 -6.78
N GLY A 131 13.45 -15.25 -7.01
CA GLY A 131 14.49 -14.86 -7.96
C GLY A 131 15.89 -14.79 -7.36
N SER A 132 16.06 -15.06 -6.06
CA SER A 132 17.36 -14.94 -5.39
C SER A 132 18.35 -16.04 -5.79
N GLY A 133 17.87 -17.12 -6.43
CA GLY A 133 18.70 -18.16 -7.03
C GLY A 133 19.61 -18.89 -6.04
N VAL A 134 19.26 -18.86 -4.75
CA VAL A 134 19.91 -19.61 -3.67
C VAL A 134 19.06 -20.79 -3.21
#